data_AF-B7AUK5-F1
#
_entry.id   AF-B7AUK5-F1
#
_cell.length_a   1.000
_cell.length_b   1.000
_cell.length_c   1.000
_cell.angle_alpha   90.00
_cell.angle_beta   90.00
_cell.angle_gamma   90.00
#
_symmetry.space_group_name_H-M   'P 1'
#
loop_
_entity.id
_entity.type
_entity.pdbx_description
1 polymer ?
#
loop_
_entity_poly.entity_id
_entity_poly.type
_entity_poly.pdbx_seq_one_letter_code
_entity_poly.pdbx_strand_id
1 'polypeptide(L)'
;MWLTILKILIALLAISGICILCGQVLYTLMPVKKSTLVQKFIAGLLFEMAVYEVLYIFMVFRYVSLGKLTFCWMLVTAVTAAAGLWISVKKNIQRPYAVKKKFKKYLSDINIYTIVMLILICAYTIMTLLYQQEFQDDAFFAGIASTSYTTDTIIRYSPYTGGEITVLRYAKYVFSGYPVMIASLARVTLLRPIVVMHIVIPVLMIGAHYILCYMFAQMVFRSRHKSEIAMIILCIINMNSLYVINEMSTSAWMFVGAWYGKSILSNVCIISLWYYLIKTNDSSVSGYLGPKGWIIIFIADMAAVLSSTFACIAVLAVSFVITLFYFVKKRSWFNICGWAITIMPMMIIMLMTYLLRYKA
;
A
#
# COMPACT_ATOMS: atom_id res chain seq x y z
N MET A 1 -7.78 24.69 -13.95
CA MET A 1 -7.81 23.28 -14.40
C MET A 1 -6.40 22.74 -14.67
N TRP A 2 -5.65 23.31 -15.62
CA TRP A 2 -4.29 22.86 -15.97
C TRP A 2 -3.30 22.77 -14.81
N LEU A 3 -3.26 23.77 -13.93
CA LEU A 3 -2.40 23.77 -12.74
C LEU A 3 -2.70 22.59 -11.80
N THR A 4 -3.97 22.22 -11.65
CA THR A 4 -4.38 21.09 -10.80
C THR A 4 -3.94 19.76 -11.40
N ILE A 5 -4.12 19.58 -12.71
CA ILE A 5 -3.65 18.38 -13.44
C ILE A 5 -2.13 18.24 -13.30
N LEU A 6 -1.39 19.34 -13.49
CA LEU A 6 0.06 19.34 -13.32
C LEU A 6 0.48 18.95 -11.89
N LYS A 7 -0.19 19.51 -10.86
CA LYS A 7 0.05 19.13 -9.46
C LYS A 7 -0.22 17.64 -9.21
N ILE A 8 -1.27 17.08 -9.78
CA ILE A 8 -1.58 15.65 -9.68
C ILE A 8 -0.46 14.80 -10.30
N LEU A 9 0.00 15.16 -11.51
CA LEU A 9 1.08 14.44 -12.18
C LEU A 9 2.40 14.52 -11.39
N ILE A 10 2.75 15.70 -10.89
CA ILE A 10 3.94 15.89 -10.03
C ILE A 10 3.80 15.06 -8.75
N ALA A 11 2.64 15.07 -8.10
CA ALA A 11 2.39 14.28 -6.90
C ALA A 11 2.56 12.78 -7.17
N LEU A 12 1.99 12.24 -8.25
CA LEU A 12 2.12 10.84 -8.62
C LEU A 12 3.58 10.45 -8.87
N LEU A 13 4.33 11.28 -9.60
CA LEU A 13 5.76 11.05 -9.87
C LEU A 13 6.60 11.13 -8.59
N ALA A 14 6.38 12.15 -7.76
CA ALA A 14 7.10 12.36 -6.52
C ALA A 14 6.86 11.22 -5.52
N ILE A 15 5.60 10.85 -5.28
CA ILE A 15 5.22 9.74 -4.39
C ILE A 15 5.85 8.44 -4.89
N SER A 16 5.73 8.15 -6.20
CA SER A 16 6.31 6.93 -6.78
C SER A 16 7.83 6.89 -6.65
N GLY A 17 8.51 8.01 -6.92
CA GLY A 17 9.95 8.15 -6.77
C GLY A 17 10.41 7.95 -5.32
N ILE A 18 9.74 8.59 -4.36
CA ILE A 18 10.00 8.44 -2.92
C ILE A 18 9.83 6.98 -2.50
N CYS A 19 8.72 6.33 -2.86
CA CYS A 19 8.51 4.91 -2.56
C CYS A 19 9.64 4.04 -3.12
N ILE A 20 10.11 4.28 -4.35
CA ILE A 20 11.24 3.54 -4.92
C ILE A 20 12.52 3.73 -4.10
N LEU A 21 12.80 4.95 -3.62
CA LEU A 21 13.97 5.25 -2.80
C LEU A 21 13.89 4.62 -1.41
N CYS A 22 12.74 4.72 -0.72
CA CYS A 22 12.52 4.06 0.56
C CYS A 22 12.62 2.54 0.43
N GLY A 23 12.00 1.96 -0.61
CA GLY A 23 12.11 0.54 -0.91
C GLY A 23 13.52 0.08 -1.24
N GLN A 24 14.36 0.93 -1.84
CA GLN A 24 15.79 0.62 -2.05
C GLN A 24 16.49 0.35 -0.72
N VAL A 25 16.22 1.13 0.33
CA VAL A 25 16.79 0.91 1.67
C VAL A 25 16.35 -0.46 2.19
N LEU A 26 15.07 -0.78 2.14
CA LEU A 26 14.54 -2.07 2.62
C LEU A 26 15.18 -3.27 1.90
N TYR A 27 15.31 -3.21 0.57
CA TYR A 27 15.97 -4.28 -0.19
C TYR A 27 17.48 -4.40 0.06
N THR A 28 18.13 -3.41 0.69
CA THR A 28 19.50 -3.60 1.19
C THR A 28 19.57 -4.32 2.53
N LEU A 29 18.51 -4.25 3.34
CA LEU A 29 18.43 -4.99 4.61
C LEU A 29 18.15 -6.48 4.38
N MET A 30 17.49 -6.83 3.26
CA MET A 30 17.15 -8.19 2.86
C MET A 30 18.21 -8.83 1.93
N PRO A 31 18.38 -10.17 1.90
CA PRO A 31 19.43 -10.86 1.14
C PRO A 31 19.10 -11.00 -0.36
N VAL A 32 18.53 -9.96 -0.98
CA VAL A 32 18.11 -9.98 -2.39
C VAL A 32 19.25 -9.55 -3.29
N LYS A 33 19.80 -10.49 -4.07
CA LYS A 33 20.91 -10.19 -5.01
C LYS A 33 20.55 -9.12 -6.06
N LYS A 34 19.31 -9.11 -6.56
CA LYS A 34 18.82 -8.16 -7.58
C LYS A 34 17.32 -7.88 -7.42
N SER A 35 16.97 -6.77 -6.76
CA SER A 35 15.60 -6.27 -6.67
C SER A 35 15.22 -5.44 -7.91
N THR A 36 14.00 -5.61 -8.43
CA THR A 36 13.46 -4.80 -9.55
C THR A 36 12.97 -3.43 -9.07
N LEU A 37 12.69 -2.51 -10.01
CA LEU A 37 12.14 -1.19 -9.68
C LEU A 37 10.75 -1.31 -9.03
N VAL A 38 9.90 -2.16 -9.61
CA VAL A 38 8.54 -2.40 -9.14
C VAL A 38 8.51 -3.03 -7.75
N GLN A 39 9.44 -3.93 -7.45
CA GLN A 39 9.60 -4.49 -6.10
C GLN A 39 9.90 -3.40 -5.06
N LYS A 40 10.81 -2.47 -5.38
CA LYS A 40 11.14 -1.36 -4.49
C LYS A 40 9.95 -0.42 -4.31
N PHE A 41 9.24 -0.10 -5.38
CA PHE A 41 8.03 0.72 -5.30
C PHE A 41 7.02 0.12 -4.32
N ILE A 42 6.70 -1.18 -4.44
CA ILE A 42 5.77 -1.85 -3.51
C ILE A 42 6.30 -1.85 -2.08
N ALA A 43 7.57 -2.23 -1.86
CA ALA A 43 8.13 -2.25 -0.51
C ALA A 43 8.14 -0.86 0.14
N GLY A 44 8.44 0.19 -0.63
CA GLY A 44 8.39 1.57 -0.15
C GLY A 44 6.97 2.07 0.08
N LEU A 45 6.01 1.70 -0.77
CA LEU A 45 4.60 2.04 -0.55
C LEU A 45 4.10 1.49 0.79
N LEU A 46 4.37 0.21 1.05
CA LEU A 46 4.04 -0.43 2.33
C LEU A 46 4.81 0.21 3.48
N PHE A 47 6.07 0.58 3.27
CA PHE A 47 6.87 1.28 4.28
C PHE A 47 6.27 2.63 4.68
N GLU A 48 5.90 3.48 3.72
CA GLU A 48 5.30 4.78 4.00
C GLU A 48 4.00 4.63 4.79
N MET A 49 3.15 3.67 4.39
CA MET A 49 1.92 3.35 5.12
C MET A 49 2.21 2.85 6.54
N ALA A 50 3.18 1.95 6.71
CA ALA A 50 3.55 1.41 8.02
C ALA A 50 4.12 2.48 8.97
N VAL A 51 5.01 3.34 8.48
CA VAL A 51 5.57 4.46 9.26
C VAL A 51 4.45 5.41 9.67
N TYR A 52 3.53 5.71 8.75
CA TYR A 52 2.40 6.57 9.06
C TYR A 52 1.55 5.99 10.17
N GLU A 53 1.19 4.70 10.10
CA GLU A 53 0.40 4.02 11.13
C GLU A 53 1.05 4.08 12.50
N VAL A 54 2.34 3.75 12.57
CA VAL A 54 3.10 3.78 13.83
C VAL A 54 3.03 5.18 14.46
N LEU A 55 3.33 6.23 13.69
CA LEU A 55 3.28 7.61 14.20
C LEU A 55 1.85 8.03 14.58
N TYR A 56 0.89 7.72 13.72
CA TYR A 56 -0.52 8.06 13.88
C TYR A 56 -1.09 7.49 15.18
N ILE A 57 -0.87 6.21 15.47
CA ILE A 57 -1.46 5.55 16.63
C ILE A 57 -0.98 6.16 17.95
N PHE A 58 0.28 6.61 18.03
CA PHE A 58 0.80 7.29 19.22
C PHE A 58 0.28 8.72 19.36
N MET A 59 0.05 9.40 18.23
CA MET A 59 -0.29 10.81 18.18
C MET A 59 -1.80 11.08 18.33
N VAL A 60 -2.66 10.18 17.84
CA VAL A 60 -4.12 10.34 17.92
C VAL A 60 -4.61 10.42 19.37
N PHE A 61 -4.11 9.57 20.27
CA PHE A 61 -4.48 9.60 21.69
C PHE A 61 -3.92 10.79 22.47
N ARG A 62 -2.95 11.50 21.88
CA ARG A 62 -2.34 12.70 22.47
C ARG A 62 -2.90 13.99 21.88
N TYR A 63 -3.93 13.90 21.03
CA TYR A 63 -4.54 15.06 20.36
C TYR A 63 -3.50 15.95 19.66
N VAL A 64 -2.46 15.33 19.11
CA VAL A 64 -1.43 16.06 18.36
C VAL A 64 -2.06 16.61 17.07
N SER A 65 -1.63 17.79 16.66
CA SER A 65 -2.07 18.41 15.41
C SER A 65 -1.69 17.57 14.18
N LEU A 66 -2.50 17.62 13.11
CA LEU A 66 -2.19 16.96 11.84
C LEU A 66 -0.82 17.41 11.30
N GLY A 67 -0.49 18.69 11.38
CA GLY A 67 0.77 19.26 10.86
C GLY A 67 2.01 18.65 11.51
N LYS A 68 1.99 18.43 12.83
CA LYS A 68 3.07 17.73 13.54
C LYS A 68 3.19 16.27 13.12
N LEU A 69 2.07 15.56 12.95
CA LEU A 69 2.08 14.19 12.42
C LEU A 69 2.67 14.15 11.00
N THR A 70 2.20 15.03 10.10
CA THR A 70 2.73 15.15 8.73
C THR A 70 4.22 15.47 8.74
N PHE A 71 4.68 16.39 9.60
CA PHE A 71 6.10 16.74 9.72
C PHE A 71 6.96 15.54 10.15
N CYS A 72 6.57 14.84 11.21
CA CYS A 72 7.31 13.67 11.69
C CYS A 72 7.37 12.57 10.63
N TRP A 73 6.26 12.29 9.95
CA TRP A 73 6.22 11.34 8.86
C TRP A 73 7.17 11.75 7.73
N MET A 74 7.05 12.99 7.23
CA MET A 74 7.91 13.49 6.16
C MET A 74 9.39 13.56 6.53
N LEU A 75 9.73 13.78 7.81
CA LEU A 75 11.10 13.72 8.28
C LEU A 75 11.67 12.29 8.13
N VAL A 76 10.92 11.27 8.56
CA VAL A 76 11.32 9.87 8.39
C VAL A 76 11.45 9.54 6.89
N THR A 77 10.45 9.89 6.08
CA THR A 77 10.44 9.70 4.63
C THR A 77 11.62 10.38 3.94
N ALA A 78 11.96 11.61 4.33
CA ALA A 78 13.08 12.36 3.74
C ALA A 78 14.42 11.70 4.06
N VAL A 79 14.63 11.29 5.32
CA VAL A 79 15.87 10.61 5.75
C VAL A 79 16.04 9.27 5.03
N THR A 80 14.98 8.46 4.93
CA THR A 80 15.03 7.17 4.26
C THR A 80 15.17 7.30 2.75
N ALA A 81 14.47 8.25 2.12
CA ALA A 81 14.63 8.53 0.70
C ALA A 81 16.04 9.03 0.36
N ALA A 82 16.63 9.91 1.19
CA ALA A 82 18.01 10.38 1.05
C ALA A 82 19.02 9.22 1.16
N ALA A 83 18.83 8.32 2.14
CA ALA A 83 19.65 7.11 2.26
C ALA A 83 19.49 6.20 1.03
N GLY A 84 18.26 6.01 0.53
CA GLY A 84 17.96 5.23 -0.67
C GLY A 84 18.61 5.82 -1.93
N LEU A 85 18.65 7.15 -2.04
CA LEU A 85 19.31 7.87 -3.11
C LEU A 85 20.83 7.67 -3.04
N TRP A 86 21.42 7.86 -1.85
CA TRP A 86 22.84 7.65 -1.61
C TRP A 86 23.28 6.23 -2.01
N ILE A 87 22.53 5.21 -1.58
CA ILE A 87 22.79 3.81 -1.95
C ILE A 87 22.70 3.62 -3.48
N SER A 88 21.71 4.23 -4.12
CA SER A 88 21.50 4.12 -5.57
C SER A 88 22.63 4.77 -6.36
N VAL A 89 23.04 5.98 -5.96
CA VAL A 89 24.18 6.70 -6.56
C VAL A 89 25.46 5.90 -6.39
N LYS A 90 25.78 5.43 -5.17
CA LYS A 90 26.97 4.62 -4.92
C LYS A 90 27.01 3.35 -5.79
N LYS A 91 25.89 2.64 -5.93
CA LYS A 91 25.80 1.45 -6.81
C LYS A 91 25.91 1.79 -8.30
N ASN A 92 25.38 2.93 -8.73
CA ASN A 92 25.42 3.36 -10.13
C ASN A 92 26.81 3.89 -10.54
N ILE A 93 27.50 4.65 -9.68
CA ILE A 93 28.89 5.07 -9.89
C ILE A 93 29.78 3.85 -10.10
N GLN A 94 29.53 2.77 -9.36
CA GLN A 94 30.28 1.52 -9.52
C GLN A 94 29.94 0.76 -10.83
N ARG A 95 28.83 1.06 -11.51
CA ARG A 95 28.32 0.26 -12.66
C ARG A 95 27.57 1.06 -13.76
N PRO A 96 28.10 2.19 -14.27
CA PRO A 96 27.35 3.07 -15.18
C PRO A 96 27.00 2.41 -16.51
N TYR A 97 27.92 1.61 -17.08
CA TYR A 97 27.73 0.92 -18.36
C TYR A 97 26.63 -0.17 -18.30
N ALA A 98 26.46 -0.79 -17.13
CA ALA A 98 25.46 -1.84 -16.93
C ALA A 98 24.02 -1.31 -16.90
N VAL A 99 23.83 -0.04 -16.51
CA VAL A 99 22.50 0.61 -16.46
C VAL A 99 22.01 0.95 -17.86
N LYS A 100 22.84 1.61 -18.69
CA LYS A 100 22.50 1.90 -20.09
C LYS A 100 22.17 0.64 -20.90
N LYS A 101 22.97 -0.42 -20.75
CA LYS A 101 22.75 -1.70 -21.43
C LYS A 101 21.44 -2.37 -21.00
N LYS A 102 21.10 -2.32 -19.71
CA LYS A 102 19.82 -2.82 -19.20
C LYS A 102 18.64 -2.03 -19.74
N PHE A 103 18.70 -0.71 -19.75
CA PHE A 103 17.60 0.12 -20.23
C PHE A 103 17.33 -0.12 -21.73
N LYS A 104 18.39 -0.18 -22.56
CA LYS A 104 18.26 -0.54 -23.97
C LYS A 104 17.65 -1.93 -24.17
N LYS A 105 18.04 -2.90 -23.32
CA LYS A 105 17.44 -4.24 -23.32
C LYS A 105 15.96 -4.23 -22.91
N TYR A 106 15.58 -3.43 -21.92
CA TYR A 106 14.18 -3.30 -21.52
C TYR A 106 13.32 -2.77 -22.65
N LEU A 107 13.79 -1.75 -23.37
CA LEU A 107 13.09 -1.20 -24.53
C LEU A 107 13.01 -2.21 -25.69
N SER A 108 14.07 -2.97 -25.95
CA SER A 108 14.05 -4.01 -26.98
C SER A 108 13.17 -5.22 -26.62
N ASP A 109 12.97 -5.47 -25.31
CA ASP A 109 12.15 -6.57 -24.82
C ASP A 109 10.66 -6.17 -24.68
N ILE A 110 10.23 -4.98 -25.13
CA ILE A 110 8.81 -4.62 -25.19
C ILE A 110 8.17 -5.39 -26.34
N ASN A 111 7.27 -6.30 -26.01
CA ASN A 111 6.49 -7.07 -26.97
C ASN A 111 5.04 -6.54 -27.05
N ILE A 112 4.27 -7.05 -28.01
CA ILE A 112 2.86 -6.67 -28.18
C ILE A 112 2.03 -6.91 -26.92
N TYR A 113 2.29 -8.00 -26.18
CA TYR A 113 1.58 -8.32 -24.94
C TYR A 113 1.85 -7.28 -23.84
N THR A 114 3.08 -6.79 -23.71
CA THR A 114 3.45 -5.71 -22.78
C THR A 114 2.65 -4.46 -23.12
N ILE A 115 2.58 -4.09 -24.41
CA ILE A 115 1.86 -2.90 -24.86
C ILE A 115 0.35 -3.04 -24.58
N VAL A 116 -0.26 -4.16 -24.98
CA VAL A 116 -1.69 -4.43 -24.75
C VAL A 116 -2.02 -4.45 -23.26
N MET A 117 -1.21 -5.11 -22.44
CA MET A 117 -1.36 -5.13 -20.99
C MET A 117 -1.35 -3.71 -20.40
N LEU A 118 -0.38 -2.88 -20.79
CA LEU A 118 -0.28 -1.51 -20.29
C LEU A 118 -1.45 -0.64 -20.75
N ILE A 119 -1.88 -0.76 -22.01
CA ILE A 119 -3.07 -0.05 -22.54
C ILE A 119 -4.31 -0.44 -21.75
N LEU A 120 -4.52 -1.72 -21.49
CA LEU A 120 -5.69 -2.20 -20.74
C LEU A 120 -5.66 -1.71 -19.29
N ILE A 121 -4.51 -1.73 -18.61
CA ILE A 121 -4.40 -1.21 -17.24
C ILE A 121 -4.68 0.30 -17.20
N CYS A 122 -4.16 1.06 -18.18
CA CYS A 122 -4.47 2.48 -18.33
C CYS A 122 -5.97 2.71 -18.57
N ALA A 123 -6.58 1.96 -19.48
CA ALA A 123 -8.01 2.04 -19.77
C ALA A 123 -8.85 1.68 -18.54
N TYR A 124 -8.48 0.62 -17.80
CA TYR A 124 -9.12 0.25 -16.54
C TYR A 124 -9.03 1.39 -15.52
N THR A 125 -7.85 1.98 -15.36
CA THR A 125 -7.64 3.11 -14.45
C THR A 125 -8.52 4.30 -14.83
N ILE A 126 -8.57 4.66 -16.11
CA ILE A 126 -9.42 5.75 -16.61
C ILE A 126 -10.90 5.43 -16.36
N MET A 127 -11.36 4.22 -16.68
CA MET A 127 -12.73 3.78 -16.43
C MET A 127 -13.08 3.87 -14.95
N THR A 128 -12.21 3.37 -14.06
CA THR A 128 -12.39 3.52 -12.61
C THR A 128 -12.51 4.97 -12.20
N LEU A 129 -11.70 5.88 -12.73
CA LEU A 129 -11.79 7.31 -12.40
C LEU A 129 -13.09 7.97 -12.91
N LEU A 130 -13.67 7.48 -14.01
CA LEU A 130 -14.89 8.02 -14.60
C LEU A 130 -16.18 7.46 -13.97
N TYR A 131 -16.15 6.20 -13.52
CA TYR A 131 -17.30 5.46 -13.01
C TYR A 131 -17.21 5.17 -11.51
N GLN A 132 -16.54 6.06 -10.76
CA GLN A 132 -16.48 5.97 -9.30
C GLN A 132 -17.90 6.01 -8.71
N GLN A 133 -18.12 5.24 -7.65
CA GLN A 133 -19.36 5.29 -6.89
C GLN A 133 -19.09 5.69 -5.45
N GLU A 134 -19.80 6.74 -5.05
CA GLU A 134 -19.85 7.19 -3.67
C GLU A 134 -20.89 6.34 -2.93
N PHE A 135 -20.41 5.50 -2.02
CA PHE A 135 -21.28 4.78 -1.08
C PHE A 135 -21.50 5.63 0.18
N GLN A 136 -22.43 5.22 1.03
CA GLN A 136 -22.76 5.95 2.27
C GLN A 136 -21.53 6.21 3.18
N ASP A 137 -20.55 5.30 3.16
CA ASP A 137 -19.30 5.43 3.92
C ASP A 137 -18.33 6.48 3.31
N ASP A 138 -18.49 6.87 2.04
CA ASP A 138 -17.57 7.79 1.37
C ASP A 138 -17.57 9.18 2.00
N ALA A 139 -18.76 9.76 2.12
CA ALA A 139 -18.96 11.08 2.71
C ALA A 139 -18.37 11.14 4.13
N PHE A 140 -18.44 10.03 4.88
CA PHE A 140 -17.83 9.93 6.21
C PHE A 140 -16.30 10.05 6.12
N PHE A 141 -15.63 9.21 5.31
CA PHE A 141 -14.17 9.22 5.21
C PHE A 141 -13.62 10.48 4.55
N ALA A 142 -14.29 10.99 3.51
CA ALA A 142 -13.98 12.27 2.88
C ALA A 142 -14.15 13.41 3.89
N GLY A 143 -15.19 13.36 4.72
CA GLY A 143 -15.40 14.30 5.82
C GLY A 143 -14.30 14.26 6.88
N ILE A 144 -13.83 13.06 7.30
CA ILE A 144 -12.70 12.94 8.23
C ILE A 144 -11.43 13.55 7.63
N ALA A 145 -11.11 13.24 6.37
CA ALA A 145 -9.93 13.78 5.71
C ALA A 145 -10.02 15.31 5.55
N SER A 146 -11.20 15.82 5.17
CA SER A 146 -11.46 17.26 4.99
C SER A 146 -11.36 18.03 6.31
N THR A 147 -12.06 17.56 7.36
CA THR A 147 -12.05 18.20 8.68
C THR A 147 -10.66 18.16 9.32
N SER A 148 -9.95 17.03 9.23
CA SER A 148 -8.58 16.91 9.74
C SER A 148 -7.64 17.90 9.02
N TYR A 149 -7.79 18.00 7.69
CA TYR A 149 -7.01 18.93 6.87
C TYR A 149 -7.25 20.39 7.25
N THR A 150 -8.52 20.82 7.34
CA THR A 150 -8.91 22.22 7.57
C THR A 150 -8.69 22.69 9.00
N THR A 151 -8.91 21.82 9.98
CA THR A 151 -8.81 22.19 11.41
C THR A 151 -7.45 21.89 12.04
N ASP A 152 -6.52 21.28 11.28
CA ASP A 152 -5.22 20.84 11.79
C ASP A 152 -5.30 19.84 12.96
N THR A 153 -6.32 18.99 12.96
CA THR A 153 -6.55 18.00 14.02
C THR A 153 -6.54 16.57 13.49
N ILE A 154 -6.37 15.60 14.40
CA ILE A 154 -6.50 14.17 14.11
C ILE A 154 -7.84 13.69 14.70
N ILE A 155 -8.84 13.44 13.85
CA ILE A 155 -10.17 12.92 14.23
C ILE A 155 -10.76 13.66 15.45
N ARG A 156 -10.93 14.99 15.31
CA ARG A 156 -11.47 15.84 16.39
C ARG A 156 -12.84 16.45 16.09
N TYR A 157 -13.30 16.37 14.85
CA TYR A 157 -14.59 16.91 14.43
C TYR A 157 -15.42 15.84 13.73
N SER A 158 -16.73 15.85 13.98
CA SER A 158 -17.66 14.95 13.30
C SER A 158 -17.75 15.31 11.82
N PRO A 159 -17.62 14.33 10.90
CA PRO A 159 -17.80 14.57 9.48
C PRO A 159 -19.26 14.90 9.10
N TYR A 160 -20.22 14.57 9.97
CA TYR A 160 -21.65 14.81 9.71
C TYR A 160 -22.14 16.16 10.24
N THR A 161 -21.71 16.55 11.44
CA THR A 161 -22.24 17.73 12.12
C THR A 161 -21.23 18.87 12.23
N GLY A 162 -19.94 18.62 11.97
CA GLY A 162 -18.86 19.58 12.21
C GLY A 162 -18.60 19.86 13.70
N GLY A 163 -19.33 19.24 14.62
CA GLY A 163 -19.13 19.40 16.05
C GLY A 163 -17.89 18.69 16.55
N GLU A 164 -17.28 19.20 17.62
CA GLU A 164 -16.13 18.57 18.25
C GLU A 164 -16.50 17.22 18.86
N ILE A 165 -15.58 16.26 18.78
CA ILE A 165 -15.75 14.89 19.24
C ILE A 165 -14.52 14.43 20.02
N THR A 166 -14.72 13.45 20.89
CA THR A 166 -13.62 12.71 21.50
C THR A 166 -13.27 11.49 20.66
N VAL A 167 -12.02 11.04 20.78
CA VAL A 167 -11.53 9.81 20.11
C VAL A 167 -12.39 8.60 20.49
N LEU A 168 -12.93 8.56 21.71
CA LEU A 168 -13.82 7.49 22.18
C LEU A 168 -15.11 7.38 21.34
N ARG A 169 -15.70 8.52 20.94
CA ARG A 169 -16.97 8.55 20.19
C ARG A 169 -16.88 7.84 18.82
N TYR A 170 -15.67 7.77 18.24
CA TYR A 170 -15.40 7.04 17.01
C TYR A 170 -14.32 5.96 17.19
N ALA A 171 -14.25 5.31 18.35
CA ALA A 171 -13.26 4.27 18.65
C ALA A 171 -13.11 3.19 17.56
N LYS A 172 -14.20 2.86 16.84
CA LYS A 172 -14.18 1.95 15.68
C LYS A 172 -13.28 2.43 14.54
N TYR A 173 -13.21 3.73 14.30
CA TYR A 173 -12.52 4.35 13.16
C TYR A 173 -11.16 4.95 13.56
N VAL A 174 -10.90 5.13 14.86
CA VAL A 174 -9.62 5.64 15.38
C VAL A 174 -8.44 4.78 14.98
N PHE A 175 -8.61 3.47 14.83
CA PHE A 175 -7.52 2.57 14.42
C PHE A 175 -7.41 2.37 12.92
N SER A 176 -8.15 3.15 12.12
CA SER A 176 -7.99 3.22 10.67
C SER A 176 -7.58 4.65 10.31
N GLY A 177 -6.28 4.93 10.44
CA GLY A 177 -5.71 6.26 10.18
C GLY A 177 -5.67 6.65 8.70
N TYR A 178 -6.17 5.80 7.80
CA TYR A 178 -6.11 6.01 6.35
C TYR A 178 -6.67 7.37 5.87
N PRO A 179 -7.86 7.84 6.30
CA PRO A 179 -8.35 9.17 5.89
C PRO A 179 -7.47 10.31 6.39
N VAL A 180 -6.84 10.14 7.56
CA VAL A 180 -5.89 11.12 8.12
C VAL A 180 -4.60 11.13 7.30
N MET A 181 -4.14 9.97 6.80
CA MET A 181 -3.03 9.91 5.83
C MET A 181 -3.35 10.65 4.55
N ILE A 182 -4.58 10.53 4.01
CA ILE A 182 -5.03 11.32 2.86
C ILE A 182 -4.95 12.82 3.16
N ALA A 183 -5.37 13.25 4.37
CA ALA A 183 -5.24 14.65 4.78
C ALA A 183 -3.77 15.12 4.84
N SER A 184 -2.86 14.30 5.36
CA SER A 184 -1.41 14.59 5.33
C SER A 184 -0.86 14.66 3.90
N LEU A 185 -1.23 13.72 3.03
CA LEU A 185 -0.85 13.73 1.62
C LEU A 185 -1.36 14.98 0.91
N ALA A 186 -2.60 15.41 1.20
CA ALA A 186 -3.17 16.64 0.68
C ALA A 186 -2.32 17.87 1.06
N ARG A 187 -1.81 17.93 2.29
CA ARG A 187 -0.90 19.00 2.72
C ARG A 187 0.43 18.99 1.98
N VAL A 188 1.05 17.83 1.87
CA VAL A 188 2.36 17.67 1.20
C VAL A 188 2.26 17.98 -0.30
N THR A 189 1.17 17.55 -0.94
CA THR A 189 0.95 17.72 -2.38
C THR A 189 0.31 19.07 -2.75
N LEU A 190 -0.13 19.85 -1.76
CA LEU A 190 -0.86 21.11 -1.95
C LEU A 190 -2.12 20.93 -2.82
N LEU A 191 -2.80 19.79 -2.62
CA LEU A 191 -4.06 19.39 -3.25
C LEU A 191 -5.17 19.36 -2.19
N ARG A 192 -6.43 19.45 -2.61
CA ARG A 192 -7.56 19.24 -1.69
C ARG A 192 -7.67 17.76 -1.34
N PRO A 193 -8.06 17.38 -0.10
CA PRO A 193 -8.24 15.99 0.30
C PRO A 193 -9.08 15.17 -0.67
N ILE A 194 -10.17 15.75 -1.19
CA ILE A 194 -11.06 15.07 -2.16
C ILE A 194 -10.35 14.70 -3.47
N VAL A 195 -9.42 15.53 -3.94
CA VAL A 195 -8.63 15.26 -5.16
C VAL A 195 -7.61 14.17 -4.91
N VAL A 196 -6.97 14.18 -3.74
CA VAL A 196 -6.06 13.10 -3.35
C VAL A 196 -6.82 11.77 -3.25
N MET A 197 -7.96 11.78 -2.57
CA MET A 197 -8.79 10.61 -2.32
C MET A 197 -9.35 10.00 -3.61
N HIS A 198 -9.89 10.80 -4.52
CA HIS A 198 -10.58 10.28 -5.71
C HIS A 198 -9.74 10.22 -6.98
N ILE A 199 -8.51 10.77 -7.00
CA ILE A 199 -7.66 10.74 -8.19
C ILE A 199 -6.28 10.16 -7.87
N VAL A 200 -5.53 10.78 -6.95
CA VAL A 200 -4.15 10.40 -6.69
C VAL A 200 -4.06 8.98 -6.12
N ILE A 201 -4.87 8.68 -5.10
CA ILE A 201 -4.90 7.37 -4.44
C ILE A 201 -5.33 6.27 -5.41
N PRO A 202 -6.46 6.38 -6.15
CA PRO A 202 -6.86 5.36 -7.11
C PRO A 202 -5.78 5.02 -8.14
N VAL A 203 -5.14 6.03 -8.74
CA VAL A 203 -4.06 5.79 -9.71
C VAL A 203 -2.89 5.02 -9.08
N LEU A 204 -2.47 5.41 -7.87
CA LEU A 204 -1.39 4.72 -7.16
C LEU A 204 -1.76 3.29 -6.78
N MET A 205 -2.97 3.06 -6.24
CA MET A 205 -3.38 1.76 -5.70
C MET A 205 -3.74 0.76 -6.79
N ILE A 206 -4.38 1.21 -7.88
CA ILE A 206 -4.61 0.39 -9.08
C ILE A 206 -3.26 -0.01 -9.68
N GLY A 207 -2.33 0.94 -9.84
CA GLY A 207 -0.97 0.65 -10.29
C GLY A 207 -0.26 -0.37 -9.40
N ALA A 208 -0.32 -0.20 -8.08
CA ALA A 208 0.26 -1.13 -7.11
C ALA A 208 -0.35 -2.54 -7.20
N HIS A 209 -1.68 -2.63 -7.34
CA HIS A 209 -2.39 -3.90 -7.51
C HIS A 209 -1.92 -4.67 -8.74
N TYR A 210 -1.92 -4.03 -9.92
CA TYR A 210 -1.48 -4.71 -11.15
C TYR A 210 0.02 -5.06 -11.12
N ILE A 211 0.85 -4.22 -10.48
CA ILE A 211 2.26 -4.55 -10.23
C ILE A 211 2.38 -5.80 -9.36
N LEU A 212 1.64 -5.88 -8.26
CA LEU A 212 1.65 -7.02 -7.34
C LEU A 212 1.16 -8.31 -7.99
N CYS A 213 0.03 -8.24 -8.69
CA CYS A 213 -0.51 -9.35 -9.46
C CYS A 213 0.49 -9.82 -10.52
N TYR A 214 1.18 -8.91 -11.21
CA TYR A 214 2.24 -9.28 -12.16
C TYR A 214 3.45 -9.93 -11.46
N MET A 215 3.89 -9.40 -10.31
CA MET A 215 4.95 -9.98 -9.50
C MET A 215 4.60 -11.40 -9.05
N PHE A 216 3.34 -11.64 -8.68
CA PHE A 216 2.83 -12.95 -8.30
C PHE A 216 2.73 -13.89 -9.51
N ALA A 217 2.22 -13.42 -10.65
CA ALA A 217 2.17 -14.17 -11.90
C ALA A 217 3.58 -14.61 -12.34
N GLN A 218 4.58 -13.73 -12.25
CA GLN A 218 5.97 -14.09 -12.55
C GLN A 218 6.52 -15.17 -11.60
N MET A 219 6.10 -15.15 -10.33
CA MET A 219 6.47 -16.16 -9.35
C MET A 219 5.90 -17.54 -9.70
N VAL A 220 4.64 -17.57 -10.14
CA VAL A 220 3.92 -18.80 -10.50
C VAL A 220 4.35 -19.33 -11.86
N PHE A 221 4.23 -18.52 -12.92
CA PHE A 221 4.44 -18.97 -14.30
C PHE A 221 5.90 -19.03 -14.72
N ARG A 222 6.79 -18.32 -14.00
CA ARG A 222 8.24 -18.21 -14.32
C ARG A 222 8.52 -17.81 -15.78
N SER A 223 7.54 -17.17 -16.42
CA SER A 223 7.59 -16.74 -17.82
C SER A 223 6.97 -15.36 -17.94
N ARG A 224 7.71 -14.45 -18.57
CA ARG A 224 7.27 -13.07 -18.80
C ARG A 224 6.00 -13.03 -19.65
N HIS A 225 6.00 -13.74 -20.77
CA HIS A 225 4.88 -13.80 -21.71
C HIS A 225 3.60 -14.35 -21.05
N LYS A 226 3.70 -15.48 -20.33
CA LYS A 226 2.55 -16.05 -19.60
C LYS A 226 2.03 -15.10 -18.52
N SER A 227 2.92 -14.37 -17.84
CA SER A 227 2.53 -13.39 -16.83
C SER A 227 1.82 -12.20 -17.47
N GLU A 228 2.29 -11.69 -18.61
CA GLU A 228 1.64 -10.61 -19.36
C GLU A 228 0.24 -11.01 -19.83
N ILE A 229 0.08 -12.22 -20.37
CA ILE A 229 -1.24 -12.77 -20.75
C ILE A 229 -2.15 -12.90 -19.53
N ALA A 230 -1.65 -13.41 -18.40
CA ALA A 230 -2.45 -13.52 -17.17
C ALA A 230 -2.94 -12.13 -16.71
N MET A 231 -2.11 -11.09 -16.84
CA MET A 231 -2.52 -9.72 -16.51
C MET A 231 -3.55 -9.15 -17.49
N ILE A 232 -3.42 -9.44 -18.79
CA ILE A 232 -4.44 -9.07 -19.80
C ILE A 232 -5.79 -9.69 -19.44
N ILE A 233 -5.81 -11.00 -19.18
CA ILE A 233 -7.02 -11.75 -18.80
C ILE A 233 -7.61 -11.17 -17.51
N LEU A 234 -6.78 -10.98 -16.47
CA LEU A 234 -7.21 -10.39 -15.21
C LEU A 234 -7.78 -8.98 -15.41
N CYS A 235 -7.17 -8.16 -16.28
CA CYS A 235 -7.66 -6.83 -16.56
C CYS A 235 -9.04 -6.86 -17.24
N ILE A 236 -9.25 -7.76 -18.21
CA ILE A 236 -10.55 -7.94 -18.86
C ILE A 236 -11.59 -8.39 -17.83
N ILE A 237 -11.28 -9.37 -16.99
CA ILE A 237 -12.19 -9.82 -15.91
C ILE A 237 -12.54 -8.65 -14.99
N ASN A 238 -11.53 -7.90 -14.52
CA ASN A 238 -11.75 -6.77 -13.62
C ASN A 238 -12.56 -5.65 -14.28
N MET A 239 -12.41 -5.38 -15.58
CA MET A 239 -13.22 -4.39 -16.32
C MET A 239 -14.71 -4.76 -16.32
N ASN A 240 -15.05 -6.05 -16.30
CA ASN A 240 -16.44 -6.51 -16.20
C ASN A 240 -17.04 -6.26 -14.80
N SER A 241 -16.26 -5.80 -13.83
CA SER A 241 -16.77 -5.49 -12.48
C SER A 241 -17.78 -4.33 -12.47
N LEU A 242 -17.87 -3.54 -13.54
CA LEU A 242 -18.94 -2.55 -13.74
C LEU A 242 -20.34 -3.18 -13.69
N TYR A 243 -20.49 -4.42 -14.17
CA TYR A 243 -21.80 -5.10 -14.24
C TYR A 243 -22.23 -5.74 -12.92
N VAL A 244 -21.26 -6.05 -12.04
CA VAL A 244 -21.49 -6.68 -10.73
C VAL A 244 -21.25 -5.70 -9.58
N ILE A 245 -21.48 -4.41 -9.86
CA ILE A 245 -21.17 -3.30 -8.97
C ILE A 245 -21.89 -3.41 -7.62
N ASN A 246 -23.11 -3.95 -7.65
CA ASN A 246 -23.97 -4.15 -6.49
C ASN A 246 -23.61 -5.40 -5.69
N GLU A 247 -22.77 -6.29 -6.24
CA GLU A 247 -22.36 -7.54 -5.59
C GLU A 247 -21.17 -7.34 -4.64
N MET A 248 -20.55 -6.15 -4.63
CA MET A 248 -19.50 -5.76 -3.68
C MET A 248 -18.33 -6.76 -3.58
N SER A 249 -17.97 -7.40 -4.70
CA SER A 249 -16.81 -8.29 -4.79
C SER A 249 -15.49 -7.52 -4.66
N THR A 250 -14.39 -8.22 -4.37
CA THR A 250 -13.05 -7.59 -4.26
C THR A 250 -12.65 -6.81 -5.51
N SER A 251 -12.96 -7.32 -6.71
CA SER A 251 -12.68 -6.65 -7.98
C SER A 251 -13.63 -5.47 -8.22
N ALA A 252 -14.90 -5.58 -7.80
CA ALA A 252 -15.85 -4.47 -7.83
C ALA A 252 -15.38 -3.32 -6.93
N TRP A 253 -14.94 -3.59 -5.70
CA TRP A 253 -14.39 -2.58 -4.79
C TRP A 253 -13.16 -1.87 -5.35
N MET A 254 -12.29 -2.57 -6.08
CA MET A 254 -11.17 -1.91 -6.74
C MET A 254 -11.64 -1.01 -7.88
N PHE A 255 -12.65 -1.45 -8.62
CA PHE A 255 -13.16 -0.72 -9.77
C PHE A 255 -13.92 0.55 -9.38
N VAL A 256 -14.76 0.51 -8.34
CA VAL A 256 -15.63 1.64 -7.96
C VAL A 256 -15.06 2.54 -6.89
N GLY A 257 -14.06 2.05 -6.16
CA GLY A 257 -13.75 2.49 -4.82
C GLY A 257 -12.30 2.19 -4.43
N ALA A 258 -11.36 2.39 -5.34
CA ALA A 258 -9.93 2.11 -5.14
C ALA A 258 -9.30 2.89 -3.96
N TRP A 259 -9.99 3.90 -3.45
CA TRP A 259 -9.56 4.68 -2.29
C TRP A 259 -10.10 4.16 -0.96
N TYR A 260 -11.08 3.25 -0.94
CA TYR A 260 -11.53 2.70 0.33
C TYR A 260 -10.44 1.84 0.94
N GLY A 261 -10.23 2.01 2.24
CA GLY A 261 -9.25 1.25 2.99
C GLY A 261 -9.45 -0.27 2.94
N LYS A 262 -10.71 -0.73 2.84
CA LYS A 262 -11.04 -2.15 2.62
C LYS A 262 -10.62 -2.65 1.23
N SER A 263 -10.78 -1.80 0.20
CA SER A 263 -10.36 -2.10 -1.18
C SER A 263 -8.84 -2.25 -1.26
N ILE A 264 -8.10 -1.34 -0.62
CA ILE A 264 -6.63 -1.38 -0.56
C ILE A 264 -6.14 -2.58 0.27
N LEU A 265 -6.83 -2.92 1.36
CA LEU A 265 -6.52 -4.11 2.15
C LEU A 265 -6.55 -5.37 1.28
N SER A 266 -7.65 -5.61 0.57
CA SER A 266 -7.84 -6.83 -0.22
C SER A 266 -7.00 -6.86 -1.49
N ASN A 267 -6.87 -5.73 -2.18
CA ASN A 267 -6.23 -5.68 -3.49
C ASN A 267 -4.73 -5.35 -3.48
N VAL A 268 -4.21 -4.78 -2.38
CA VAL A 268 -2.78 -4.41 -2.28
C VAL A 268 -2.12 -5.10 -1.09
N CYS A 269 -2.66 -4.92 0.12
CA CYS A 269 -1.98 -5.38 1.34
C CYS A 269 -1.97 -6.92 1.45
N ILE A 270 -3.12 -7.58 1.26
CA ILE A 270 -3.21 -9.04 1.33
C ILE A 270 -2.38 -9.70 0.22
N ILE A 271 -2.42 -9.18 -1.02
CA ILE A 271 -1.61 -9.72 -2.12
C ILE A 271 -0.10 -9.55 -1.82
N SER A 272 0.29 -8.41 -1.25
CA SER A 272 1.68 -8.19 -0.80
C SER A 272 2.10 -9.20 0.25
N LEU A 273 1.23 -9.48 1.23
CA LEU A 273 1.48 -10.46 2.29
C LEU A 273 1.67 -11.86 1.72
N TRP A 274 0.78 -12.31 0.83
CA TRP A 274 0.94 -13.58 0.12
C TRP A 274 2.29 -13.66 -0.58
N TYR A 275 2.65 -12.63 -1.34
CA TYR A 275 3.92 -12.57 -2.06
C TYR A 275 5.13 -12.69 -1.12
N TYR A 276 5.17 -11.89 -0.05
CA TYR A 276 6.31 -11.86 0.87
C TYR A 276 6.37 -13.08 1.79
N LEU A 277 5.24 -13.64 2.23
CA LEU A 277 5.20 -14.87 3.02
C LEU A 277 5.74 -16.06 2.22
N ILE A 278 5.35 -16.19 0.94
CA ILE A 278 5.89 -17.24 0.06
C ILE A 278 7.40 -17.01 -0.16
N LYS A 279 7.83 -15.79 -0.50
CA LYS A 279 9.26 -15.47 -0.71
C LYS A 279 10.12 -15.66 0.53
N THR A 280 9.55 -15.48 1.71
CA THR A 280 10.24 -15.66 3.01
C THR A 280 10.37 -17.12 3.37
N ASN A 281 9.34 -17.92 3.09
CA ASN A 281 9.24 -19.29 3.58
C ASN A 281 9.58 -20.36 2.54
N ASP A 282 9.54 -20.07 1.24
CA ASP A 282 9.80 -21.03 0.15
C ASP A 282 11.15 -20.82 -0.54
N SER A 283 12.09 -21.71 -0.26
CA SER A 283 13.45 -21.68 -0.82
C SER A 283 13.50 -22.08 -2.29
N SER A 284 12.44 -22.69 -2.84
CA SER A 284 12.37 -23.05 -4.27
C SER A 284 12.00 -21.87 -5.17
N VAL A 285 11.53 -20.77 -4.58
CA VAL A 285 11.09 -19.59 -5.31
C VAL A 285 12.29 -18.67 -5.57
N SER A 286 12.38 -18.15 -6.80
CA SER A 286 13.42 -17.20 -7.18
C SER A 286 13.41 -15.99 -6.25
N GLY A 287 14.57 -15.48 -5.81
CA GLY A 287 14.60 -14.33 -4.90
C GLY A 287 14.03 -14.61 -3.50
N TYR A 288 14.20 -15.84 -3.02
CA TYR A 288 13.98 -16.22 -1.63
C TYR A 288 14.62 -15.22 -0.64
N LEU A 289 13.85 -14.78 0.34
CA LEU A 289 14.24 -13.78 1.34
C LEU A 289 14.80 -14.41 2.62
N GLY A 290 14.39 -15.65 2.92
CA GLY A 290 14.73 -16.33 4.17
C GLY A 290 14.34 -15.52 5.41
N PRO A 291 15.01 -15.76 6.56
CA PRO A 291 14.69 -15.14 7.84
C PRO A 291 14.48 -13.62 7.84
N LYS A 292 15.23 -12.90 7.01
CA LYS A 292 15.14 -11.43 6.92
C LYS A 292 13.86 -10.95 6.23
N GLY A 293 13.14 -11.83 5.54
CA GLY A 293 11.85 -11.52 4.92
C GLY A 293 10.74 -11.18 5.92
N TRP A 294 10.88 -11.59 7.19
CA TRP A 294 9.94 -11.19 8.25
C TRP A 294 9.91 -9.67 8.51
N ILE A 295 10.98 -8.94 8.17
CA ILE A 295 11.01 -7.48 8.25
C ILE A 295 9.96 -6.86 7.31
N ILE A 296 9.90 -7.31 6.05
CA ILE A 296 8.94 -6.76 5.08
C ILE A 296 7.52 -7.26 5.36
N ILE A 297 7.36 -8.44 5.95
CA ILE A 297 6.06 -8.94 6.42
C ILE A 297 5.54 -8.05 7.54
N PHE A 298 6.35 -7.73 8.56
CA PHE A 298 5.97 -6.78 9.62
C PHE A 298 5.52 -5.43 9.05
N ILE A 299 6.26 -4.90 8.08
CA ILE A 299 5.91 -3.65 7.40
C ILE A 299 4.58 -3.78 6.66
N ALA A 300 4.38 -4.88 5.92
CA ALA A 300 3.13 -5.12 5.20
C ALA A 300 1.93 -5.29 6.14
N ASP A 301 2.12 -5.94 7.30
CA ASP A 301 1.12 -6.08 8.35
C ASP A 301 0.71 -4.68 8.87
N MET A 302 1.68 -3.85 9.28
CA MET A 302 1.40 -2.48 9.75
C MET A 302 0.71 -1.61 8.69
N ALA A 303 1.12 -1.71 7.43
CA ALA A 303 0.47 -1.01 6.32
C ALA A 303 -1.00 -1.41 6.14
N ALA A 304 -1.30 -2.70 6.34
CA ALA A 304 -2.65 -3.22 6.22
C ALA A 304 -3.59 -2.66 7.31
N VAL A 305 -3.12 -2.49 8.55
CA VAL A 305 -3.93 -1.90 9.62
C VAL A 305 -4.28 -0.45 9.36
N LEU A 306 -3.33 0.34 8.83
CA LEU A 306 -3.62 1.71 8.43
C LEU A 306 -4.88 1.77 7.58
N SER A 307 -4.93 0.89 6.56
CA SER A 307 -6.01 0.89 5.58
C SER A 307 -7.34 0.49 6.21
N SER A 308 -7.39 -0.49 7.10
CA SER A 308 -8.64 -0.88 7.76
C SER A 308 -8.39 -1.66 9.04
N THR A 309 -9.18 -1.36 10.08
CA THR A 309 -9.19 -2.17 11.32
C THR A 309 -9.55 -3.64 11.05
N PHE A 310 -10.27 -3.95 9.95
CA PHE A 310 -10.53 -5.33 9.54
C PHE A 310 -9.25 -6.13 9.21
N ALA A 311 -8.17 -5.43 8.86
CA ALA A 311 -6.86 -6.04 8.64
C ALA A 311 -6.38 -6.81 9.88
N CYS A 312 -6.73 -6.35 11.09
CA CYS A 312 -6.39 -7.05 12.33
C CYS A 312 -6.88 -8.50 12.35
N ILE A 313 -7.91 -8.86 11.57
CA ILE A 313 -8.39 -10.25 11.47
C ILE A 313 -7.88 -10.89 10.18
N ALA A 314 -8.04 -10.20 9.05
CA ALA A 314 -7.73 -10.78 7.73
C ALA A 314 -6.23 -11.11 7.57
N VAL A 315 -5.35 -10.22 8.04
CA VAL A 315 -3.89 -10.39 7.99
C VAL A 315 -3.44 -11.53 8.90
N LEU A 316 -4.01 -11.61 10.11
CA LEU A 316 -3.76 -12.73 11.03
C LEU A 316 -4.11 -14.06 10.39
N ALA A 317 -5.29 -14.17 9.78
CA ALA A 317 -5.75 -15.41 9.15
C ALA A 317 -4.81 -15.83 8.00
N VAL A 318 -4.49 -14.91 7.08
CA VAL A 318 -3.62 -15.20 5.93
C VAL A 318 -2.22 -15.58 6.38
N SER A 319 -1.62 -14.78 7.28
CA SER A 319 -0.27 -15.04 7.77
C SER A 319 -0.19 -16.36 8.55
N PHE A 320 -1.20 -16.68 9.35
CA PHE A 320 -1.28 -17.93 10.10
C PHE A 320 -1.34 -19.14 9.17
N VAL A 321 -2.26 -19.16 8.20
CA VAL A 321 -2.43 -20.30 7.28
C VAL A 321 -1.14 -20.59 6.51
N ILE A 322 -0.50 -19.56 5.96
CA ILE A 322 0.74 -19.74 5.19
C ILE A 322 1.90 -20.17 6.10
N THR A 323 2.03 -19.56 7.27
CA THR A 323 3.08 -19.92 8.23
C THR A 323 2.91 -21.36 8.70
N LEU A 324 1.67 -21.77 9.03
CA LEU A 324 1.35 -23.13 9.44
C LEU A 324 1.67 -24.14 8.34
N PHE A 325 1.28 -23.85 7.09
CA PHE A 325 1.62 -24.68 5.93
C PHE A 325 3.14 -24.90 5.81
N TYR A 326 3.93 -23.83 5.88
CA TYR A 326 5.39 -23.94 5.78
C TYR A 326 6.03 -24.54 7.04
N PHE A 327 5.43 -24.38 8.22
CA PHE A 327 5.86 -25.05 9.44
C PHE A 327 5.67 -26.56 9.33
N VAL A 328 4.51 -27.04 8.87
CA VAL A 328 4.28 -28.47 8.64
C VAL A 328 5.27 -29.03 7.62
N LYS A 329 5.50 -28.29 6.53
CA LYS A 329 6.41 -28.70 5.45
C LYS A 329 7.89 -28.72 5.84
N LYS A 330 8.35 -27.76 6.66
CA LYS A 330 9.79 -27.51 6.92
C LYS A 330 10.23 -27.71 8.37
N ARG A 331 9.29 -27.85 9.31
CA ARG A 331 9.51 -27.92 10.77
C ARG A 331 10.42 -26.81 11.31
N SER A 332 10.33 -25.61 10.73
CA SER A 332 11.14 -24.44 11.12
C SER A 332 10.45 -23.63 12.21
N TRP A 333 10.95 -23.75 13.45
CA TRP A 333 10.51 -22.92 14.59
C TRP A 333 10.77 -21.44 14.37
N PHE A 334 11.80 -21.09 13.61
CA PHE A 334 12.10 -19.70 13.26
C PHE A 334 10.91 -19.02 12.56
N ASN A 335 10.17 -19.75 11.72
CA ASN A 335 9.00 -19.19 11.03
C ASN A 335 7.85 -18.90 11.99
N ILE A 336 7.68 -19.72 13.03
CA ILE A 336 6.67 -19.47 14.08
C ILE A 336 7.08 -18.23 14.90
N CYS A 337 8.35 -18.13 15.31
CA CYS A 337 8.83 -16.95 16.03
C CYS A 337 8.68 -15.68 15.20
N GLY A 338 9.06 -15.73 13.92
CA GLY A 338 8.86 -14.62 12.98
C GLY A 338 7.40 -14.18 12.92
N TRP A 339 6.49 -15.13 12.69
CA TRP A 339 5.05 -14.87 12.65
C TRP A 339 4.53 -14.27 13.96
N ALA A 340 4.87 -14.86 15.12
CA ALA A 340 4.43 -14.39 16.42
C ALA A 340 4.82 -12.93 16.68
N ILE A 341 6.02 -12.53 16.25
CA ILE A 341 6.50 -11.14 16.37
C ILE A 341 5.72 -10.24 15.42
N THR A 342 5.48 -10.64 14.16
CA THR A 342 4.83 -9.76 13.19
C THR A 342 3.35 -9.50 13.48
N ILE A 343 2.66 -10.46 14.10
CA ILE A 343 1.25 -10.31 14.45
C ILE A 343 0.99 -9.52 15.74
N MET A 344 2.00 -9.33 16.58
CA MET A 344 1.83 -8.73 17.91
C MET A 344 1.16 -7.35 17.87
N PRO A 345 1.54 -6.41 16.97
CA PRO A 345 0.86 -5.12 16.86
C PRO A 345 -0.64 -5.25 16.54
N MET A 346 -1.01 -6.19 15.66
CA MET A 346 -2.41 -6.45 15.29
C MET A 346 -3.23 -6.86 16.51
N MET A 347 -2.70 -7.77 17.32
CA MET A 347 -3.38 -8.24 18.53
C MET A 347 -3.55 -7.12 19.55
N ILE A 348 -2.52 -6.28 19.73
CA ILE A 348 -2.59 -5.11 20.62
C ILE A 348 -3.68 -4.15 20.14
N ILE A 349 -3.71 -3.81 18.85
CA ILE A 349 -4.70 -2.88 18.28
C ILE A 349 -6.11 -3.45 18.37
N MET A 350 -6.27 -4.75 18.12
CA MET A 350 -7.56 -5.45 18.27
C MET A 350 -8.06 -5.38 19.73
N LEU A 351 -7.19 -5.67 20.70
CA LEU A 351 -7.51 -5.57 22.13
C LEU A 351 -7.86 -4.12 22.52
N MET A 352 -7.08 -3.14 22.08
CA MET A 352 -7.37 -1.72 22.34
C MET A 352 -8.71 -1.31 21.72
N THR A 353 -9.01 -1.75 20.50
CA THR A 353 -10.30 -1.47 19.84
C THR A 353 -11.45 -2.04 20.65
N TYR A 354 -11.33 -3.26 21.15
CA TYR A 354 -12.33 -3.89 22.01
C TYR A 354 -12.53 -3.11 23.31
N LEU A 355 -11.44 -2.75 24.00
CA LEU A 355 -11.49 -2.00 25.26
C LEU A 355 -12.06 -0.59 25.11
N LEU A 356 -11.73 0.11 24.03
CA LEU A 356 -12.27 1.46 23.78
C LEU A 356 -13.76 1.44 23.45
N ARG A 357 -14.25 0.40 22.75
CA ARG A 357 -15.68 0.24 22.50
C ARG A 357 -16.49 -0.06 23.75
N TYR A 358 -15.90 -0.72 24.75
CA TYR A 358 -16.59 -1.01 26.01
C TYR A 358 -16.70 0.22 26.92
N LYS A 359 -15.82 1.22 26.73
CA LYS A 359 -15.79 2.47 27.51
C LYS A 359 -16.54 3.64 26.85
N ALA A 360 -16.92 3.51 25.58
CA ALA A 360 -17.69 4.49 24.82
C ALA A 360 -19.17 4.16 24.90
#